data_AF-A0A1F8C3L2-F1
#
_entry.id   AF-A0A1F8C3L2-F1
#
_cell.length_a   1.000
_cell.length_b   1.000
_cell.length_c   1.000
_cell.angle_alpha   90.00
_cell.angle_beta   90.00
_cell.angle_gamma   90.00
#
_symmetry.space_group_name_H-M   'P 1'
#
loop_
_entity.id
_entity.type
_entity.pdbx_description
1 polymer ?
#
loop_
_entity_poly.entity_id
_entity_poly.type
_entity_poly.pdbx_seq_one_letter_code
_entity_poly.pdbx_strand_id
1 'polypeptide(L)'
;MKIVIFAGGYGTRMWPASRKSFPKQFYPVIRGKSFFQQTVARFKKKYKSEDIYVSTEDAYVKLAREQAPDIPAKNYIVEPERRDLLGAVGLVAAVIDKHSPGSVMFFSWSDHFINEEEEFLRAVQVAGDFCKETGRPVSLNERPTFPSTAHGWVQMGKKVDTRERKDLYQIQKHVEKPDLKTAKKYFKDDTWLIHTGYGAWRSDLMLSYYEKYRPSEHEGLLKIQETWGTDSERKVLEREYGLFEKISVEYGLFEKLPNDLRLTIPISVGWEDVGTWKLFFDAMKEGNEKNVIEGGAEAEFVESEGNLVYARRGKLVGIVGMNSLVVIDTDDALLVVPMDKTEKVKQMFKKIETEKSRYVE
;
A
#
# COMPACT_ATOMS: atom_id res chain seq x y z
N MET A 1 -13.54 2.81 14.40
CA MET A 1 -13.01 2.99 13.04
C MET A 1 -12.70 1.63 12.47
N LYS A 2 -12.93 1.41 11.18
CA LYS A 2 -12.58 0.17 10.47
C LYS A 2 -11.26 0.39 9.74
N ILE A 3 -10.30 -0.52 9.89
CA ILE A 3 -9.05 -0.50 9.13
C ILE A 3 -9.26 -1.31 7.86
N VAL A 4 -8.91 -0.76 6.70
CA VAL A 4 -9.03 -1.45 5.42
C VAL A 4 -7.64 -1.62 4.83
N ILE A 5 -7.20 -2.87 4.68
CA ILE A 5 -5.92 -3.22 4.08
C ILE A 5 -6.17 -3.64 2.63
N PHE A 6 -5.69 -2.85 1.68
CA PHE A 6 -5.71 -3.21 0.26
C PHE A 6 -4.51 -4.11 -0.07
N ALA A 7 -4.80 -5.31 -0.59
CA ALA A 7 -3.82 -6.36 -0.88
C ALA A 7 -3.90 -6.87 -2.34
N GLY A 8 -4.17 -5.96 -3.27
CA GLY A 8 -4.19 -6.25 -4.71
C GLY A 8 -2.84 -6.05 -5.41
N GLY A 9 -2.76 -6.51 -6.66
CA GLY A 9 -1.55 -6.43 -7.48
C GLY A 9 -0.47 -7.46 -7.09
N TYR A 10 0.50 -7.67 -7.99
CA TYR A 10 1.50 -8.74 -7.85
C TYR A 10 2.96 -8.27 -7.76
N GLY A 11 3.28 -7.08 -8.28
CA GLY A 11 4.57 -6.44 -8.03
C GLY A 11 5.75 -6.91 -8.89
N THR A 12 5.64 -6.84 -10.22
CA THR A 12 6.66 -7.29 -11.23
C THR A 12 8.15 -6.93 -11.01
N ARG A 13 8.46 -5.92 -10.19
CA ARG A 13 9.81 -5.39 -9.98
C ARG A 13 10.59 -6.09 -8.88
N MET A 14 9.93 -6.98 -8.11
CA MET A 14 10.56 -7.76 -7.04
C MET A 14 10.71 -9.25 -7.41
N TRP A 15 10.68 -9.58 -8.70
CA TRP A 15 11.07 -10.91 -9.15
C TRP A 15 12.51 -11.19 -8.71
N PRO A 16 12.87 -12.43 -8.32
CA PRO A 16 12.11 -13.67 -8.39
C PRO A 16 11.19 -13.97 -7.20
N ALA A 17 11.16 -13.11 -6.18
CA ALA A 17 10.28 -13.27 -5.02
C ALA A 17 8.81 -13.05 -5.40
N SER A 18 8.51 -12.03 -6.19
CA SER A 18 7.14 -11.75 -6.66
C SER A 18 6.78 -12.53 -7.93
N ARG A 19 5.61 -13.17 -7.93
CA ARG A 19 5.01 -13.87 -9.08
C ARG A 19 3.54 -13.53 -9.21
N LYS A 20 2.90 -13.93 -10.32
CA LYS A 20 1.46 -13.69 -10.52
C LYS A 20 0.63 -14.45 -9.50
N SER A 21 0.95 -15.71 -9.23
CA SER A 21 0.32 -16.58 -8.23
C SER A 21 0.70 -16.23 -6.80
N PHE A 22 1.85 -15.58 -6.61
CA PHE A 22 2.36 -15.23 -5.30
C PHE A 22 2.90 -13.79 -5.28
N PRO A 23 2.01 -12.80 -5.09
CA PRO A 23 2.35 -11.39 -5.03
C PRO A 23 3.38 -10.99 -3.99
N LYS A 24 4.10 -9.88 -4.25
CA LYS A 24 5.13 -9.34 -3.35
C LYS A 24 4.66 -9.15 -1.91
N GLN A 25 3.42 -8.70 -1.69
CA GLN A 25 2.90 -8.38 -0.36
C GLN A 25 2.76 -9.61 0.54
N PHE A 26 2.65 -10.81 -0.06
CA PHE A 26 2.55 -12.08 0.66
C PHE A 26 3.90 -12.78 0.81
N TYR A 27 4.97 -12.26 0.20
CA TYR A 27 6.29 -12.87 0.25
C TYR A 27 7.04 -12.51 1.54
N PRO A 28 7.59 -13.50 2.28
CA PRO A 28 8.19 -13.28 3.59
C PRO A 28 9.61 -12.68 3.51
N VAL A 29 9.73 -11.51 2.87
CA VAL A 29 11.01 -10.85 2.63
C VAL A 29 11.56 -10.11 3.84
N ILE A 30 10.74 -9.72 4.83
CA ILE A 30 11.18 -8.87 5.94
C ILE A 30 11.28 -9.72 7.19
N ARG A 31 12.50 -10.09 7.61
CA ARG A 31 12.74 -10.87 8.83
C ARG A 31 11.87 -12.13 8.91
N GLY A 32 11.63 -12.77 7.76
CA GLY A 32 10.78 -13.96 7.63
C GLY A 32 9.26 -13.71 7.72
N LYS A 33 8.81 -12.45 7.66
CA LYS A 33 7.40 -12.05 7.57
C LYS A 33 7.13 -11.31 6.26
N SER A 34 5.91 -11.42 5.77
CA SER A 34 5.48 -10.65 4.60
C SER A 34 5.11 -9.21 4.95
N PHE A 35 5.04 -8.34 3.95
CA PHE A 35 4.53 -6.98 4.15
C PHE A 35 3.09 -6.99 4.67
N PHE A 36 2.26 -7.89 4.14
CA PHE A 36 0.88 -8.06 4.57
C PHE A 36 0.81 -8.48 6.05
N GLN A 37 1.61 -9.48 6.46
CA GLN A 37 1.66 -9.91 7.86
C GLN A 37 2.12 -8.80 8.80
N GLN A 38 3.11 -8.01 8.40
CA GLN A 38 3.54 -6.87 9.20
C GLN A 38 2.45 -5.80 9.31
N THR A 39 1.79 -5.48 8.21
CA THR A 39 0.69 -4.51 8.22
C THR A 39 -0.45 -4.97 9.13
N VAL A 40 -0.86 -6.23 9.05
CA VAL A 40 -1.87 -6.80 9.95
C VAL A 40 -1.40 -6.77 11.41
N ALA A 41 -0.17 -7.22 11.69
CA ALA A 41 0.39 -7.22 13.04
C ALA A 41 0.44 -5.81 13.64
N ARG A 42 0.85 -4.81 12.85
CA ARG A 42 0.87 -3.39 13.23
C ARG A 42 -0.50 -2.92 13.70
N PHE A 43 -1.54 -3.11 12.90
CA PHE A 43 -2.88 -2.67 13.29
C PHE A 43 -3.46 -3.47 14.46
N LYS A 44 -3.16 -4.77 14.58
CA LYS A 44 -3.59 -5.59 15.72
C LYS A 44 -3.05 -5.12 17.07
N LYS A 45 -2.00 -4.30 17.11
CA LYS A 45 -1.53 -3.66 18.36
C LYS A 45 -2.56 -2.71 18.98
N LYS A 46 -3.49 -2.17 18.18
CA LYS A 46 -4.47 -1.14 18.62
C LYS A 46 -5.92 -1.44 18.22
N TYR A 47 -6.15 -2.23 17.18
CA TYR A 47 -7.46 -2.54 16.64
C TYR A 47 -7.75 -4.03 16.78
N LYS A 48 -9.01 -4.36 17.08
CA LYS A 48 -9.45 -5.75 17.14
C LYS A 48 -9.56 -6.34 15.73
N SER A 49 -9.40 -7.65 15.60
CA SER A 49 -9.48 -8.32 14.29
C SER A 49 -10.83 -8.09 13.58
N GLU A 50 -11.92 -7.92 14.33
CA GLU A 50 -13.26 -7.64 13.79
C GLU A 50 -13.40 -6.25 13.16
N ASP A 51 -12.48 -5.33 13.49
CA ASP A 51 -12.41 -3.99 12.91
C ASP A 51 -11.40 -3.89 11.76
N ILE A 52 -10.70 -4.97 11.42
CA ILE A 52 -9.75 -5.03 10.30
C ILE A 52 -10.42 -5.75 9.11
N TYR A 53 -10.39 -5.10 7.96
CA TYR A 53 -10.89 -5.59 6.67
C TYR A 53 -9.75 -5.72 5.69
N VAL A 54 -9.86 -6.67 4.77
CA VAL A 54 -8.88 -6.89 3.70
C VAL A 54 -9.60 -6.84 2.37
N SER A 55 -9.23 -5.92 1.49
CA SER A 55 -9.68 -5.89 0.09
C SER A 55 -8.64 -6.59 -0.78
N THR A 56 -9.03 -7.61 -1.52
CA THR A 56 -8.11 -8.39 -2.34
C THR A 56 -8.82 -9.06 -3.51
N GLU A 57 -8.08 -9.50 -4.51
CA GLU A 57 -8.61 -10.25 -5.66
C GLU A 57 -8.89 -11.72 -5.29
N ASP A 58 -9.84 -12.37 -5.97
CA ASP A 58 -10.17 -13.80 -5.81
C ASP A 58 -8.92 -14.71 -5.84
N ALA A 59 -7.96 -14.39 -6.70
CA ALA A 59 -6.72 -15.14 -6.84
C ALA A 59 -5.87 -15.17 -5.57
N TYR A 60 -6.02 -14.18 -4.68
CA TYR A 60 -5.12 -13.96 -3.53
C TYR A 60 -5.80 -14.11 -2.17
N VAL A 61 -7.14 -14.22 -2.11
CA VAL A 61 -7.88 -14.32 -0.84
C VAL A 61 -7.40 -15.48 0.02
N LYS A 62 -7.01 -16.62 -0.59
CA LYS A 62 -6.48 -17.77 0.15
C LYS A 62 -5.19 -17.42 0.88
N LEU A 63 -4.23 -16.78 0.18
CA LEU A 63 -2.96 -16.33 0.78
C LEU A 63 -3.21 -15.34 1.92
N ALA A 64 -4.12 -14.39 1.71
CA ALA A 64 -4.46 -13.38 2.73
C ALA A 64 -5.10 -14.00 3.98
N ARG A 65 -5.95 -15.03 3.83
CA ARG A 65 -6.55 -15.76 4.95
C ARG A 65 -5.54 -16.62 5.70
N GLU A 66 -4.66 -17.32 5.00
CA GLU A 66 -3.60 -18.12 5.61
C GLU A 66 -2.62 -17.26 6.43
N GLN A 67 -2.34 -16.04 5.97
CA GLN A 67 -1.40 -15.14 6.64
C GLN A 67 -2.03 -14.29 7.75
N ALA A 68 -3.36 -14.19 7.81
CA ALA A 68 -4.08 -13.43 8.84
C ALA A 68 -5.34 -14.19 9.34
N PRO A 69 -5.20 -15.41 9.88
CA PRO A 69 -6.33 -16.29 10.19
C PRO A 69 -7.27 -15.73 11.28
N ASP A 70 -6.80 -14.78 12.08
CA ASP A 70 -7.60 -14.16 13.14
C ASP A 70 -8.61 -13.12 12.62
N ILE A 71 -8.47 -12.66 11.37
CA ILE A 71 -9.43 -11.74 10.75
C ILE A 71 -10.69 -12.55 10.35
N PRO A 72 -11.90 -12.12 10.74
CA PRO A 72 -13.11 -12.85 10.38
C PRO A 72 -13.26 -13.03 8.86
N ALA A 73 -13.68 -14.22 8.40
CA ALA A 73 -13.80 -14.53 6.98
C ALA A 73 -14.68 -13.52 6.21
N LYS A 74 -15.71 -12.96 6.87
CA LYS A 74 -16.62 -11.93 6.34
C LYS A 74 -15.99 -10.55 6.15
N ASN A 75 -14.81 -10.30 6.74
CA ASN A 75 -14.08 -9.05 6.60
C ASN A 75 -13.10 -9.07 5.40
N TYR A 76 -13.03 -10.19 4.68
CA TYR A 76 -12.33 -10.26 3.39
C TYR A 76 -13.31 -9.86 2.29
N ILE A 77 -13.08 -8.69 1.72
CA ILE A 77 -13.85 -8.14 0.59
C ILE A 77 -13.12 -8.57 -0.67
N VAL A 78 -13.73 -9.50 -1.40
CA VAL A 78 -13.06 -10.19 -2.52
C VAL A 78 -13.54 -9.61 -3.84
N GLU A 79 -12.62 -8.96 -4.55
CA GLU A 79 -12.88 -8.38 -5.86
C GLU A 79 -12.95 -9.51 -6.92
N PRO A 80 -14.03 -9.56 -7.73
CA PRO A 80 -14.20 -10.61 -8.74
C PRO A 80 -13.21 -10.49 -9.90
N GLU A 81 -12.71 -9.29 -10.14
CA GLU A 81 -11.68 -9.00 -11.14
C GLU A 81 -10.99 -7.67 -10.82
N ARG A 82 -9.86 -7.41 -11.47
CA ARG A 82 -9.05 -6.22 -11.19
C ARG A 82 -9.57 -4.98 -11.93
N ARG A 83 -10.24 -4.10 -11.19
CA ARG A 83 -10.76 -2.78 -11.67
C ARG A 83 -9.99 -1.55 -11.17
N ASP A 84 -8.78 -1.75 -10.66
CA ASP A 84 -7.94 -0.67 -10.09
C ASP A 84 -8.60 -0.03 -8.85
N LEU A 85 -8.00 1.02 -8.29
CA LEU A 85 -8.37 1.52 -6.96
C LEU A 85 -9.76 2.18 -6.88
N LEU A 86 -10.30 2.73 -7.99
CA LEU A 86 -11.64 3.33 -7.95
C LEU A 86 -12.71 2.27 -7.63
N GLY A 87 -12.63 1.09 -8.25
CA GLY A 87 -13.54 0.00 -7.95
C GLY A 87 -13.37 -0.49 -6.52
N ALA A 88 -12.12 -0.76 -6.12
CA ALA A 88 -11.82 -1.36 -4.82
C ALA A 88 -12.28 -0.46 -3.65
N VAL A 89 -11.97 0.85 -3.70
CA VAL A 89 -12.39 1.81 -2.67
C VAL A 89 -13.91 1.93 -2.60
N GLY A 90 -14.59 1.95 -3.75
CA GLY A 90 -16.05 2.03 -3.81
C GLY A 90 -16.72 0.80 -3.20
N LEU A 91 -16.24 -0.39 -3.57
CA LEU A 91 -16.74 -1.66 -3.04
C LEU A 91 -16.55 -1.74 -1.53
N VAL A 92 -15.35 -1.42 -1.04
CA VAL A 92 -15.07 -1.34 0.40
C VAL A 92 -16.04 -0.38 1.10
N ALA A 93 -16.23 0.82 0.56
CA ALA A 93 -17.12 1.81 1.13
C ALA A 93 -18.56 1.29 1.23
N ALA A 94 -19.09 0.70 0.15
CA ALA A 94 -20.42 0.13 0.11
C ALA A 94 -20.60 -1.00 1.15
N VAL A 95 -19.65 -1.93 1.21
CA VAL A 95 -19.70 -3.09 2.12
C VAL A 95 -19.57 -2.68 3.58
N ILE A 96 -18.66 -1.75 3.90
CA ILE A 96 -18.51 -1.26 5.27
C ILE A 96 -19.74 -0.47 5.68
N ASP A 97 -20.29 0.37 4.80
CA ASP A 97 -21.49 1.15 5.08
C ASP A 97 -22.71 0.25 5.31
N LYS A 98 -22.84 -0.87 4.59
CA LYS A 98 -23.89 -1.88 4.83
C LYS A 98 -23.86 -2.41 6.26
N HIS A 99 -22.67 -2.73 6.76
CA HIS A 99 -22.48 -3.32 8.09
C HIS A 99 -22.45 -2.28 9.21
N SER A 100 -22.00 -1.07 8.92
CA SER A 100 -21.76 0.01 9.88
C SER A 100 -21.91 1.36 9.19
N PRO A 101 -23.16 1.82 8.96
CA PRO A 101 -23.45 3.04 8.22
C PRO A 101 -22.70 4.26 8.77
N GLY A 102 -22.09 5.04 7.88
CA GLY A 102 -21.35 6.26 8.20
C GLY A 102 -20.09 6.04 9.05
N SER A 103 -19.61 4.80 9.16
CA SER A 103 -18.41 4.51 9.95
C SER A 103 -17.14 5.05 9.27
N VAL A 104 -16.18 5.47 10.08
CA VAL A 104 -14.86 5.87 9.58
C VAL A 104 -14.08 4.62 9.16
N MET A 105 -13.59 4.64 7.95
CA MET A 105 -12.65 3.70 7.34
C MET A 105 -11.27 4.35 7.27
N PHE A 106 -10.23 3.63 7.63
CA PHE A 106 -8.85 4.04 7.40
C PHE A 106 -8.23 3.16 6.34
N PHE A 107 -7.90 3.73 5.18
CA PHE A 107 -7.26 3.01 4.09
C PHE A 107 -5.78 2.80 4.39
N SER A 108 -5.32 1.56 4.18
CA SER A 108 -3.93 1.14 4.33
C SER A 108 -3.53 0.20 3.20
N TRP A 109 -2.24 0.25 2.84
CA TRP A 109 -1.63 -0.58 1.81
C TRP A 109 -0.85 -1.72 2.44
N SER A 110 -0.98 -2.91 1.85
CA SER A 110 -0.37 -4.13 2.38
C SER A 110 1.14 -4.27 2.10
N ASP A 111 1.70 -3.42 1.24
CA ASP A 111 3.05 -3.52 0.67
C ASP A 111 3.98 -2.34 1.00
N HIS A 112 3.57 -1.50 1.95
CA HIS A 112 4.37 -0.39 2.47
C HIS A 112 5.17 -0.80 3.72
N PHE A 113 6.37 -0.24 3.86
CA PHE A 113 7.17 -0.32 5.07
C PHE A 113 6.93 0.89 5.96
N ILE A 114 6.95 0.69 7.29
CA ILE A 114 6.81 1.74 8.30
C ILE A 114 7.76 1.42 9.45
N ASN A 115 8.75 2.27 9.69
CA ASN A 115 9.73 2.09 10.75
C ASN A 115 9.15 2.41 12.14
N GLU A 116 8.56 3.59 12.30
CA GLU A 116 8.03 4.09 13.58
C GLU A 116 6.55 3.73 13.76
N GLU A 117 6.27 2.44 13.94
CA GLU A 117 4.90 1.92 13.95
C GLU A 117 3.99 2.56 15.02
N GLU A 118 4.51 2.83 16.22
CA GLU A 118 3.71 3.44 17.29
C GLU A 118 3.32 4.89 16.97
N GLU A 119 4.22 5.65 16.32
CA GLU A 119 3.94 7.02 15.90
C GLU A 119 2.96 7.06 14.72
N PHE A 120 3.07 6.09 13.82
CA PHE A 120 2.09 5.89 12.75
C PHE A 120 0.71 5.57 13.33
N LEU A 121 0.58 4.60 14.25
CA LEU A 121 -0.69 4.23 14.85
C LEU A 121 -1.34 5.37 15.64
N ARG A 122 -0.56 6.22 16.31
CA ARG A 122 -1.06 7.46 16.92
C ARG A 122 -1.65 8.41 15.88
N ALA A 123 -0.96 8.62 14.76
CA ALA A 123 -1.47 9.46 13.68
C ALA A 123 -2.74 8.88 13.04
N VAL A 124 -2.82 7.57 12.85
CA VAL A 124 -4.02 6.85 12.39
C VAL A 124 -5.21 7.13 13.31
N GLN A 125 -5.01 7.00 14.62
CA GLN A 125 -6.05 7.25 15.61
C GLN A 125 -6.53 8.71 15.56
N VAL A 126 -5.63 9.69 15.55
CA VAL A 126 -5.98 11.11 15.46
C VAL A 126 -6.77 11.42 14.17
N ALA A 127 -6.33 10.88 13.03
CA ALA A 127 -7.05 11.04 11.77
C ALA A 127 -8.46 10.45 11.84
N GLY A 128 -8.59 9.25 12.42
CA GLY A 128 -9.86 8.57 12.62
C GLY A 128 -10.83 9.33 13.50
N ASP A 129 -10.37 9.78 14.67
CA ASP A 129 -11.19 10.49 15.65
C ASP A 129 -11.63 11.85 15.10
N PHE A 130 -10.73 12.60 14.47
CA PHE A 130 -11.08 13.87 13.82
C PHE A 130 -12.10 13.67 12.68
N CYS A 131 -11.92 12.65 11.84
CA CYS A 131 -12.83 12.33 10.75
C CYS A 131 -14.22 11.95 11.29
N LYS A 132 -14.27 11.19 12.39
CA LYS A 132 -15.53 10.79 13.04
C LYS A 132 -16.31 12.00 13.56
N GLU A 133 -15.63 12.94 14.22
CA GLU A 133 -16.26 14.10 14.83
C GLU A 133 -16.71 15.15 13.82
N THR A 134 -15.89 15.43 12.81
CA THR A 134 -16.10 16.56 11.88
C THR A 134 -16.67 16.14 10.53
N GLY A 135 -16.64 14.85 10.23
CA GLY A 135 -16.92 14.32 8.89
C GLY A 135 -15.85 14.64 7.85
N ARG A 136 -14.78 15.37 8.17
CA ARG A 136 -13.76 15.75 7.18
C ARG A 136 -12.75 14.62 6.98
N PRO A 137 -12.40 14.27 5.73
CA PRO A 137 -11.37 13.28 5.47
C PRO A 137 -9.99 13.75 5.92
N VAL A 138 -9.20 12.84 6.49
CA VAL A 138 -7.85 13.15 7.00
C VAL A 138 -6.84 12.14 6.47
N SER A 139 -5.87 12.60 5.69
CA SER A 139 -4.77 11.78 5.16
C SER A 139 -3.52 11.88 6.02
N LEU A 140 -2.67 10.85 5.98
CA LEU A 140 -1.34 10.90 6.59
C LEU A 140 -0.30 11.01 5.49
N ASN A 141 0.58 12.02 5.53
CA ASN A 141 1.56 12.21 4.44
C ASN A 141 2.98 12.41 5.01
N GLU A 142 3.96 11.77 4.39
CA GLU A 142 5.32 11.65 4.92
C GLU A 142 6.15 12.89 4.59
N ARG A 143 6.95 13.35 5.54
CA ARG A 143 7.96 14.38 5.26
C ARG A 143 9.00 13.83 4.30
N PRO A 144 9.27 14.52 3.18
CA PRO A 144 10.15 13.96 2.16
C PRO A 144 11.58 13.88 2.69
N THR A 145 12.25 12.75 2.42
CA THR A 145 13.69 12.56 2.67
C THR A 145 14.53 12.72 1.40
N PHE A 146 13.87 12.71 0.23
CA PHE A 146 14.46 12.94 -1.09
C PHE A 146 13.43 13.50 -2.09
N PRO A 147 13.86 14.14 -3.19
CA PRO A 147 12.95 14.66 -4.21
C PRO A 147 12.38 13.55 -5.10
N SER A 148 11.36 12.83 -4.60
CA SER A 148 10.72 11.73 -5.33
C SER A 148 9.95 12.20 -6.57
N THR A 149 10.16 11.51 -7.69
CA THR A 149 9.33 11.59 -8.91
C THR A 149 8.38 10.40 -9.06
N ALA A 150 8.46 9.42 -8.14
CA ALA A 150 7.66 8.21 -8.16
C ALA A 150 6.35 8.36 -7.37
N HIS A 151 6.26 9.37 -6.51
CA HIS A 151 5.14 9.60 -5.61
C HIS A 151 4.40 10.90 -5.93
N GLY A 152 3.12 10.96 -5.52
CA GLY A 152 2.38 12.21 -5.42
C GLY A 152 2.90 13.09 -4.30
N TRP A 153 2.54 14.36 -4.34
CA TRP A 153 2.93 15.38 -3.38
C TRP A 153 1.71 16.19 -2.93
N VAL A 154 1.65 16.53 -1.65
CA VAL A 154 0.62 17.42 -1.10
C VAL A 154 1.26 18.64 -0.45
N GLN A 155 0.69 19.82 -0.69
CA GLN A 155 1.10 21.05 -0.03
C GLN A 155 0.20 21.34 1.17
N MET A 156 0.80 21.47 2.35
CA MET A 156 0.12 21.92 3.55
C MET A 156 -0.28 23.39 3.42
N GLY A 157 -1.55 23.67 3.71
CA GLY A 157 -2.11 25.01 3.78
C GLY A 157 -2.27 25.47 5.22
N LYS A 158 -3.44 26.03 5.53
CA LYS A 158 -3.74 26.54 6.87
C LYS A 158 -3.85 25.40 7.89
N LYS A 159 -3.22 25.58 9.06
CA LYS A 159 -3.42 24.74 10.24
C LYS A 159 -4.86 24.89 10.76
N VAL A 160 -5.55 23.77 10.92
CA VAL A 160 -6.96 23.71 11.34
C VAL A 160 -7.09 23.37 12.82
N ASP A 161 -6.27 22.42 13.30
CA ASP A 161 -6.37 21.89 14.66
C ASP A 161 -5.05 21.25 15.10
N THR A 162 -4.90 20.95 16.39
CA THR A 162 -3.84 20.14 16.99
C THR A 162 -4.42 19.17 18.01
N ARG A 163 -4.15 17.87 17.84
CA ARG A 163 -4.63 16.82 18.75
C ARG A 163 -3.54 15.82 19.03
N GLU A 164 -3.34 15.42 20.29
CA GLU A 164 -2.30 14.45 20.66
C GLU A 164 -0.92 14.78 20.05
N ARG A 165 -0.55 16.07 20.04
CA ARG A 165 0.68 16.63 19.43
C ARG A 165 0.81 16.42 17.90
N LYS A 166 -0.29 16.12 17.21
CA LYS A 166 -0.39 16.06 15.76
C LYS A 166 -1.14 17.28 15.23
N ASP A 167 -0.52 17.99 14.31
CA ASP A 167 -1.14 19.12 13.64
C ASP A 167 -1.93 18.67 12.41
N LEU A 168 -3.12 19.23 12.23
CA LEU A 168 -3.95 19.01 11.06
C LEU A 168 -3.92 20.23 10.16
N TYR A 169 -3.55 20.04 8.89
CA TYR A 169 -3.47 21.09 7.88
C TYR A 169 -4.48 20.86 6.77
N GLN A 170 -5.06 21.91 6.21
CA GLN A 170 -5.76 21.81 4.93
C GLN A 170 -4.79 21.40 3.84
N ILE A 171 -5.26 20.61 2.87
CA ILE A 171 -4.49 20.37 1.65
C ILE A 171 -4.73 21.55 0.70
N GLN A 172 -3.68 22.30 0.40
CA GLN A 172 -3.76 23.43 -0.52
C GLN A 172 -3.66 22.97 -1.98
N LYS A 173 -2.73 22.03 -2.24
CA LYS A 173 -2.48 21.45 -3.56
C LYS A 173 -2.17 19.97 -3.43
N HIS A 174 -2.55 19.22 -4.46
CA HIS A 174 -2.14 17.84 -4.68
C HIS A 174 -1.59 17.74 -6.09
N VAL A 175 -0.40 17.18 -6.25
CA VAL A 175 0.29 17.00 -7.53
C VAL A 175 0.76 15.56 -7.64
N GLU A 176 0.32 14.84 -8.67
CA GLU A 176 0.73 13.45 -8.88
C GLU A 176 2.03 13.38 -9.71
N LYS A 177 3.03 12.64 -9.20
CA LYS A 177 4.27 12.25 -9.89
C LYS A 177 4.92 13.38 -10.73
N PRO A 178 5.39 14.46 -10.09
CA PRO A 178 6.01 15.59 -10.78
C PRO A 178 7.33 15.20 -11.44
N ASP A 179 7.78 16.01 -12.41
CA ASP A 179 9.14 15.91 -12.95
C ASP A 179 10.21 16.20 -11.86
N LEU A 180 11.45 15.77 -12.10
CA LEU A 180 12.55 15.91 -11.14
C LEU A 180 12.87 17.36 -10.76
N LYS A 181 12.74 18.32 -11.70
CA LYS A 181 12.99 19.74 -11.43
C LYS A 181 11.94 20.27 -10.46
N THR A 182 10.69 19.86 -10.64
CA THR A 182 9.56 20.22 -9.79
C THR A 182 9.66 19.53 -8.42
N ALA A 183 9.95 18.23 -8.36
CA ALA A 183 10.18 17.51 -7.11
C ALA A 183 11.31 18.13 -6.26
N LYS A 184 12.41 18.56 -6.90
CA LYS A 184 13.50 19.28 -6.22
C LYS A 184 13.08 20.63 -5.62
N LYS A 185 12.06 21.28 -6.17
CA LYS A 185 11.49 22.51 -5.59
C LYS A 185 10.65 22.17 -4.36
N TYR A 186 9.76 21.17 -4.48
CA TYR A 186 8.92 20.73 -3.38
C TYR A 186 9.75 20.24 -2.19
N PHE A 187 10.81 19.47 -2.44
CA PHE A 187 11.72 19.00 -1.40
C PHE A 187 12.41 20.12 -0.60
N LYS A 188 12.61 21.30 -1.19
CA LYS A 188 13.23 22.45 -0.51
C LYS A 188 12.24 23.27 0.32
N ASP A 189 10.96 23.01 0.18
CA ASP A 189 9.86 23.74 0.81
C ASP A 189 9.21 22.82 1.85
N ASP A 190 9.29 23.20 3.12
CA ASP A 190 8.84 22.41 4.26
C ASP A 190 7.31 22.27 4.35
N THR A 191 6.58 22.99 3.50
CA THR A 191 5.14 22.86 3.35
C THR A 191 4.72 21.65 2.51
N TRP A 192 5.64 21.01 1.78
CA TRP A 192 5.32 19.86 0.93
C TRP A 192 5.60 18.53 1.62
N LEU A 193 4.69 17.58 1.41
CA LEU A 193 4.76 16.20 1.89
C LEU A 193 4.64 15.22 0.72
N ILE A 194 5.19 14.03 0.88
CA ILE A 194 4.96 12.90 0.00
C ILE A 194 3.57 12.31 0.28
N HIS A 195 2.76 12.16 -0.78
CA HIS A 195 1.47 11.50 -0.69
C HIS A 195 1.64 10.00 -0.50
N THR A 196 1.14 9.46 0.61
CA THR A 196 1.30 8.02 0.95
C THR A 196 0.09 7.18 0.57
N GLY A 197 -1.03 7.81 0.19
CA GLY A 197 -2.32 7.17 -0.03
C GLY A 197 -3.07 6.74 1.25
N TYR A 198 -2.51 6.94 2.45
CA TYR A 198 -3.23 6.65 3.71
C TYR A 198 -4.29 7.72 3.99
N GLY A 199 -5.47 7.31 4.48
CA GLY A 199 -6.46 8.28 4.94
C GLY A 199 -7.70 7.71 5.61
N ALA A 200 -8.24 8.51 6.52
CA ALA A 200 -9.52 8.32 7.19
C ALA A 200 -10.65 8.97 6.38
N TRP A 201 -11.69 8.19 6.09
CA TRP A 201 -12.88 8.60 5.35
C TRP A 201 -14.12 7.99 6.01
N ARG A 202 -15.22 8.74 6.10
CA ARG A 202 -16.51 8.12 6.39
C ARG A 202 -17.03 7.39 5.15
N SER A 203 -17.63 6.23 5.36
CA SER A 203 -18.18 5.38 4.29
C SER A 203 -19.30 6.08 3.51
N ASP A 204 -20.24 6.70 4.20
CA ASP A 204 -21.35 7.44 3.60
C ASP A 204 -20.88 8.67 2.80
N LEU A 205 -19.91 9.41 3.35
CA LEU A 205 -19.33 10.54 2.64
C LEU A 205 -18.62 10.09 1.35
N MET A 206 -17.86 9.00 1.41
CA MET A 206 -17.22 8.42 0.23
C MET A 206 -18.28 8.09 -0.84
N LEU A 207 -19.33 7.36 -0.46
CA LEU A 207 -20.42 6.99 -1.37
C LEU A 207 -21.13 8.21 -1.97
N SER A 208 -21.35 9.29 -1.20
CA SER A 208 -21.92 10.54 -1.73
C SER A 208 -21.05 11.18 -2.83
N TYR A 209 -19.72 10.98 -2.79
CA TYR A 209 -18.85 11.43 -3.87
C TYR A 209 -18.88 10.52 -5.08
N TYR A 210 -19.08 9.21 -4.89
CA TYR A 210 -19.41 8.33 -6.01
C TYR A 210 -20.72 8.76 -6.66
N GLU A 211 -21.78 9.04 -5.90
CA GLU A 211 -23.04 9.53 -6.43
C GLU A 211 -22.85 10.78 -7.31
N LYS A 212 -22.08 11.75 -6.81
CA LYS A 212 -21.86 13.02 -7.51
C LYS A 212 -20.97 12.92 -8.75
N TYR A 213 -19.87 12.17 -8.68
CA TYR A 213 -18.80 12.20 -9.69
C TYR A 213 -18.70 10.93 -10.53
N ARG A 214 -19.33 9.84 -10.09
CA ARG A 214 -19.31 8.48 -10.65
C ARG A 214 -20.69 7.79 -10.48
N PRO A 215 -21.78 8.40 -10.98
CA PRO A 215 -23.14 7.93 -10.71
C PRO A 215 -23.40 6.50 -11.21
N SER A 216 -22.77 6.08 -12.32
CA SER A 216 -22.88 4.72 -12.84
C SER A 216 -22.27 3.69 -11.88
N GLU A 217 -21.05 3.95 -11.38
CA GLU A 217 -20.42 3.10 -10.36
C GLU A 217 -21.23 3.13 -9.06
N HIS A 218 -21.73 4.30 -8.64
CA HIS A 218 -22.57 4.42 -7.45
C HIS A 218 -23.83 3.54 -7.51
N GLU A 219 -24.54 3.53 -8.64
CA GLU A 219 -25.72 2.68 -8.83
C GLU A 219 -25.37 1.18 -8.68
N GLY A 220 -24.25 0.75 -9.30
CA GLY A 220 -23.74 -0.61 -9.14
C GLY A 220 -23.35 -0.92 -7.69
N LEU A 221 -22.70 0.01 -7.00
CA LEU A 221 -22.33 -0.12 -5.59
C LEU A 221 -23.55 -0.29 -4.69
N LEU A 222 -24.65 0.43 -4.91
CA LEU A 222 -25.88 0.27 -4.14
C LEU A 222 -26.53 -1.11 -4.34
N LYS A 223 -26.55 -1.63 -5.58
CA LYS A 223 -27.05 -3.00 -5.86
C LYS A 223 -26.19 -4.07 -5.17
N ILE A 224 -24.87 -3.89 -5.19
CA ILE A 224 -23.94 -4.75 -4.46
C ILE A 224 -24.20 -4.65 -2.95
N GLN A 225 -24.33 -3.44 -2.42
CA GLN A 225 -24.60 -3.17 -1.01
C GLN A 225 -25.89 -3.83 -0.52
N GLU A 226 -26.96 -3.76 -1.32
CA GLU A 226 -28.26 -4.34 -1.00
C GLU A 226 -28.17 -5.86 -0.84
N THR A 227 -27.42 -6.52 -1.72
CA THR A 227 -27.31 -7.98 -1.84
C THR A 227 -26.16 -8.59 -1.04
N TRP A 228 -25.30 -7.76 -0.44
CA TRP A 228 -24.18 -8.22 0.40
C TRP A 228 -24.68 -9.02 1.61
N GLY A 229 -24.11 -10.20 1.83
CA GLY A 229 -24.49 -11.18 2.83
C GLY A 229 -25.65 -12.10 2.45
N THR A 230 -26.13 -12.05 1.20
CA THR A 230 -27.24 -12.88 0.69
C THR A 230 -26.76 -13.92 -0.33
N ASP A 231 -27.61 -14.90 -0.66
CA ASP A 231 -27.32 -15.91 -1.69
C ASP A 231 -27.06 -15.32 -3.08
N SER A 232 -27.49 -14.07 -3.33
CA SER A 232 -27.30 -13.36 -4.59
C SER A 232 -26.04 -12.49 -4.64
N GLU A 233 -25.31 -12.33 -3.52
CA GLU A 233 -24.14 -11.45 -3.39
C GLU A 233 -23.17 -11.64 -4.54
N ARG A 234 -22.68 -12.87 -4.75
CA ARG A 234 -21.61 -13.14 -5.71
C ARG A 234 -22.02 -12.81 -7.15
N LYS A 235 -23.24 -13.22 -7.54
CA LYS A 235 -23.77 -12.99 -8.89
C LYS A 235 -23.94 -11.49 -9.19
N VAL A 236 -24.41 -10.72 -8.21
CA VAL A 236 -24.60 -9.27 -8.37
C VAL A 236 -23.26 -8.54 -8.34
N LEU A 237 -22.34 -8.95 -7.45
CA LEU A 237 -20.98 -8.43 -7.40
C LEU A 237 -20.27 -8.58 -8.75
N GLU A 238 -20.22 -9.79 -9.30
CA GLU A 238 -19.56 -10.04 -10.60
C GLU A 238 -20.17 -9.20 -11.72
N ARG A 239 -21.51 -9.12 -11.77
CA ARG A 239 -22.22 -8.37 -12.82
C ARG A 239 -21.96 -6.87 -12.72
N GLU A 240 -22.22 -6.26 -11.57
CA GLU A 240 -22.17 -4.81 -11.42
C GLU A 240 -20.71 -4.31 -11.37
N TYR A 241 -19.84 -4.99 -10.63
CA TYR A 241 -18.43 -4.61 -10.53
C TYR A 241 -17.71 -4.75 -11.87
N GLY A 242 -18.12 -5.73 -12.70
CA GLY A 242 -17.56 -5.90 -14.04
C GLY A 242 -17.95 -4.82 -15.05
N LEU A 243 -18.87 -3.93 -14.68
CA LEU A 243 -19.19 -2.75 -15.48
C LEU A 243 -18.34 -1.53 -15.09
N PHE A 244 -17.61 -1.57 -13.97
CA PHE A 244 -16.85 -0.42 -13.49
C PHE A 244 -15.69 -0.07 -14.42
N GLU A 245 -15.44 1.24 -14.58
CA GLU A 245 -14.26 1.73 -15.28
C GLU A 245 -12.98 1.28 -14.55
N LYS A 246 -12.00 0.76 -15.30
CA LYS A 246 -10.68 0.41 -14.75
C LYS A 246 -9.81 1.66 -14.66
N ILE A 247 -9.88 2.36 -13.52
CA ILE A 247 -9.17 3.62 -13.29
C ILE A 247 -8.78 3.76 -11.81
N SER A 248 -7.70 4.49 -11.53
CA SER A 248 -7.30 4.81 -10.15
C SER A 248 -8.32 5.74 -9.47
N VAL A 249 -8.38 5.67 -8.14
CA VAL A 249 -9.25 6.55 -7.34
C VAL A 249 -8.80 8.02 -7.40
N GLU A 250 -7.51 8.28 -7.63
CA GLU A 250 -6.94 9.64 -7.77
C GLU A 250 -7.62 10.42 -8.90
N TYR A 251 -7.45 9.97 -10.16
CA TYR A 251 -8.11 10.53 -11.34
C TYR A 251 -9.63 10.31 -11.31
N GLY A 252 -10.05 9.18 -10.76
CA GLY A 252 -11.44 8.74 -10.69
C GLY A 252 -12.31 9.72 -9.91
N LEU A 253 -11.83 10.12 -8.74
CA LEU A 253 -12.62 10.75 -7.69
C LEU A 253 -11.86 11.90 -7.01
N PHE A 254 -10.67 11.65 -6.48
CA PHE A 254 -10.00 12.56 -5.55
C PHE A 254 -9.53 13.88 -6.17
N GLU A 255 -9.14 13.92 -7.44
CA GLU A 255 -8.80 15.16 -8.14
C GLU A 255 -10.01 16.06 -8.39
N LYS A 256 -11.22 15.49 -8.38
CA LYS A 256 -12.49 16.23 -8.59
C LYS A 256 -13.04 16.82 -7.29
N LEU A 257 -12.48 16.43 -6.14
CA LEU A 257 -12.89 16.92 -4.83
C LEU A 257 -12.30 18.30 -4.55
N PRO A 258 -13.02 19.19 -3.84
CA PRO A 258 -12.45 20.44 -3.37
C PRO A 258 -11.19 20.19 -2.51
N ASN A 259 -10.12 20.94 -2.75
CA ASN A 259 -8.86 20.73 -2.04
C ASN A 259 -8.98 21.03 -0.52
N ASP A 260 -9.73 22.07 -0.18
CA ASP A 260 -9.96 22.52 1.20
C ASP A 260 -10.86 21.59 2.03
N LEU A 261 -11.56 20.66 1.38
CA LEU A 261 -12.33 19.60 2.04
C LEU A 261 -11.41 18.70 2.87
N ARG A 262 -10.26 18.33 2.28
CA ARG A 262 -9.35 17.30 2.82
C ARG A 262 -8.31 17.90 3.72
N LEU A 263 -8.01 17.17 4.79
CA LEU A 263 -6.93 17.49 5.71
C LEU A 263 -5.78 16.51 5.56
N THR A 264 -4.62 16.92 6.08
CA THR A 264 -3.47 16.06 6.24
C THR A 264 -2.79 16.25 7.58
N ILE A 265 -2.26 15.15 8.12
CA ILE A 265 -1.32 15.13 9.23
C ILE A 265 0.07 14.80 8.65
N PRO A 266 1.07 15.68 8.80
CA PRO A 266 2.44 15.35 8.46
C PRO A 266 2.97 14.27 9.41
N ILE A 267 3.56 13.23 8.84
CA ILE A 267 4.22 12.14 9.57
C ILE A 267 5.70 12.03 9.18
N SER A 268 6.47 11.41 10.05
CA SER A 268 7.89 11.11 9.83
C SER A 268 8.15 9.76 10.47
N VAL A 269 7.67 8.71 9.81
CA VAL A 269 7.61 7.35 10.36
C VAL A 269 8.53 6.38 9.63
N GLY A 270 9.40 6.88 8.75
CA GLY A 270 10.23 6.02 7.89
C GLY A 270 9.35 5.22 6.94
N TRP A 271 8.35 5.89 6.35
CA TRP A 271 7.46 5.27 5.37
C TRP A 271 8.18 5.05 4.04
N GLU A 272 7.98 3.89 3.43
CA GLU A 272 8.46 3.59 2.07
C GLU A 272 7.45 2.71 1.31
N ASP A 273 7.17 3.05 0.05
CA ASP A 273 6.45 2.15 -0.89
C ASP A 273 7.49 1.21 -1.53
N VAL A 274 7.59 0.00 -0.99
CA VAL A 274 8.62 -0.95 -1.42
C VAL A 274 8.24 -1.58 -2.76
N GLY A 275 8.51 -0.84 -3.83
CA GLY A 275 8.27 -1.22 -5.22
C GLY A 275 9.44 -1.88 -5.93
N THR A 276 10.65 -1.83 -5.36
CA THR A 276 11.89 -2.41 -5.92
C THR A 276 12.80 -2.95 -4.83
N TRP A 277 13.79 -3.77 -5.20
CA TRP A 277 14.82 -4.23 -4.28
C TRP A 277 15.73 -3.12 -3.74
N LYS A 278 15.90 -2.00 -4.48
CA LYS A 278 16.61 -0.84 -3.94
C LYS A 278 15.84 -0.21 -2.79
N LEU A 279 14.55 0.04 -2.99
CA LEU A 279 13.70 0.62 -1.93
C LEU A 279 13.60 -0.33 -0.73
N PHE A 280 13.59 -1.64 -0.98
CA PHE A 280 13.70 -2.64 0.09
C PHE A 280 15.01 -2.51 0.87
N PHE A 281 16.16 -2.43 0.18
CA PHE A 281 17.46 -2.24 0.82
C PHE A 281 17.50 -0.94 1.65
N ASP A 282 17.03 0.17 1.08
CA ASP A 282 17.00 1.47 1.76
C ASP A 282 16.12 1.43 3.02
N ALA A 283 14.99 0.72 2.98
CA ALA A 283 14.08 0.56 4.11
C ALA A 283 14.62 -0.37 5.22
N MET A 284 15.35 -1.42 4.84
CA MET A 284 15.86 -2.43 5.77
C MET A 284 17.21 -2.11 6.39
N LYS A 285 17.98 -1.20 5.77
CA LYS A 285 19.30 -0.83 6.24
C LYS A 285 19.21 -0.09 7.58
N GLU A 286 19.76 -0.69 8.64
CA GLU A 286 19.77 -0.09 9.96
C GLU A 286 21.16 0.48 10.33
N GLY A 287 21.19 1.68 10.92
CA GLY A 287 22.40 2.28 11.48
C GLY A 287 23.59 2.34 10.52
N ASN A 288 24.69 1.70 10.91
CA ASN A 288 25.95 1.67 10.16
C ASN A 288 26.15 0.38 9.35
N GLU A 289 25.10 -0.44 9.18
CA GLU A 289 25.20 -1.65 8.39
C GLU A 289 25.59 -1.32 6.95
N LYS A 290 26.53 -2.10 6.41
CA LYS A 290 27.03 -1.94 5.05
C LYS A 290 26.26 -2.80 4.06
N ASN A 291 25.77 -3.96 4.49
CA ASN A 291 25.04 -4.92 3.68
C ASN A 291 23.77 -5.35 4.43
N VAL A 292 22.72 -5.71 3.70
CA VAL A 292 21.47 -6.24 4.24
C VAL A 292 21.37 -7.72 3.87
N ILE A 293 21.08 -8.57 4.84
CA ILE A 293 20.95 -10.02 4.66
C ILE A 293 19.57 -10.44 5.16
N GLU A 294 18.80 -11.12 4.30
CA GLU A 294 17.44 -11.56 4.59
C GLU A 294 17.16 -12.99 4.11
N GLY A 295 16.03 -13.55 4.54
CA GLY A 295 15.63 -14.94 4.22
C GLY A 295 16.30 -16.02 5.08
N GLY A 296 17.14 -15.61 6.03
CA GLY A 296 17.82 -16.48 7.00
C GLY A 296 19.10 -17.14 6.47
N ALA A 297 19.63 -16.68 5.33
CA ALA A 297 20.92 -17.11 4.81
C ALA A 297 22.10 -16.57 5.61
N GLU A 298 23.24 -17.24 5.45
CA GLU A 298 24.54 -16.74 5.86
C GLU A 298 25.17 -16.01 4.66
N ALA A 299 25.89 -14.91 4.91
CA ALA A 299 26.57 -14.18 3.86
C ALA A 299 27.94 -13.68 4.31
N GLU A 300 28.91 -13.81 3.42
CA GLU A 300 30.30 -13.40 3.63
C GLU A 300 30.71 -12.37 2.59
N PHE A 301 31.40 -11.32 3.04
CA PHE A 301 31.76 -10.18 2.20
C PHE A 301 33.26 -9.91 2.31
N VAL A 302 33.95 -9.86 1.17
CA VAL A 302 35.37 -9.48 1.08
C VAL A 302 35.47 -8.27 0.16
N GLU A 303 35.87 -7.12 0.70
CA GLU A 303 35.95 -5.85 -0.05
C GLU A 303 34.60 -5.49 -0.74
N SER A 304 33.50 -5.70 -0.01
CA SER A 304 32.13 -5.66 -0.54
C SER A 304 31.14 -4.99 0.41
N GLU A 305 30.51 -3.91 -0.06
CA GLU A 305 29.59 -3.04 0.69
C GLU A 305 28.40 -2.58 -0.15
N GLY A 306 27.30 -2.20 0.51
CA GLY A 306 26.07 -1.73 -0.11
C GLY A 306 25.22 -2.83 -0.73
N ASN A 307 25.45 -4.09 -0.37
CA ASN A 307 24.81 -5.23 -1.01
C ASN A 307 23.54 -5.68 -0.25
N LEU A 308 22.53 -6.12 -1.00
CA LEU A 308 21.37 -6.84 -0.51
C LEU A 308 21.51 -8.31 -0.89
N VAL A 309 21.44 -9.20 0.09
CA VAL A 309 21.34 -10.64 -0.10
C VAL A 309 20.02 -11.12 0.48
N TYR A 310 19.19 -11.74 -0.35
CA TYR A 310 18.06 -12.55 0.11
C TYR A 310 18.29 -13.98 -0.33
N ALA A 311 18.34 -14.91 0.61
CA ALA A 311 18.41 -16.35 0.32
C ALA A 311 17.80 -17.14 1.47
N ARG A 312 17.30 -18.34 1.20
CA ARG A 312 16.71 -19.18 2.23
C ARG A 312 17.76 -19.69 3.22
N ARG A 313 17.30 -19.96 4.45
CA ARG A 313 18.10 -20.59 5.52
C ARG A 313 18.84 -21.83 5.02
N GLY A 314 20.12 -21.95 5.42
CA GLY A 314 20.99 -23.06 5.07
C GLY A 314 21.84 -22.82 3.80
N LYS A 315 21.73 -21.63 3.19
CA LYS A 315 22.59 -21.22 2.08
C LYS A 315 23.62 -20.19 2.57
N LEU A 316 24.87 -20.37 2.14
CA LEU A 316 25.96 -19.39 2.28
C LEU A 316 26.13 -18.62 0.97
N VAL A 317 26.15 -17.28 1.02
CA VAL A 317 26.38 -16.41 -0.14
C VAL A 317 27.66 -15.61 0.06
N GLY A 318 28.65 -15.81 -0.81
CA GLY A 318 29.88 -15.01 -0.82
C GLY A 318 29.84 -13.90 -1.86
N ILE A 319 30.22 -12.67 -1.49
CA ILE A 319 30.43 -11.55 -2.42
C ILE A 319 31.85 -11.00 -2.22
N VAL A 320 32.63 -10.95 -3.31
CA VAL A 320 34.04 -10.53 -3.28
C VAL A 320 34.28 -9.42 -4.29
N GLY A 321 34.78 -8.27 -3.83
CA GLY A 321 35.18 -7.13 -4.67
C GLY A 321 34.03 -6.42 -5.39
N MET A 322 32.78 -6.71 -5.00
CA MET A 322 31.57 -6.12 -5.61
C MET A 322 30.75 -5.33 -4.59
N ASN A 323 30.25 -4.18 -5.04
CA ASN A 323 29.50 -3.25 -4.22
C ASN A 323 28.14 -2.96 -4.85
N SER A 324 27.17 -2.56 -4.02
CA SER A 324 25.85 -2.13 -4.50
C SER A 324 25.17 -3.18 -5.39
N LEU A 325 25.23 -4.45 -5.00
CA LEU A 325 24.55 -5.55 -5.68
C LEU A 325 23.30 -5.99 -4.92
N VAL A 326 22.33 -6.47 -5.68
CA VAL A 326 21.16 -7.18 -5.19
C VAL A 326 21.28 -8.62 -5.65
N VAL A 327 21.33 -9.55 -4.70
CA VAL A 327 21.38 -11.00 -4.91
C VAL A 327 20.14 -11.62 -4.27
N ILE A 328 19.20 -12.08 -5.09
CA ILE A 328 17.93 -12.66 -4.63
C ILE A 328 17.83 -14.09 -5.12
N ASP A 329 17.90 -15.02 -4.18
CA ASP A 329 17.85 -16.45 -4.40
C ASP A 329 16.52 -17.02 -3.90
N THR A 330 15.74 -17.57 -4.84
CA THR A 330 14.51 -18.33 -4.57
C THR A 330 14.69 -19.77 -5.07
N ASP A 331 13.73 -20.64 -4.76
CA ASP A 331 13.84 -22.10 -5.02
C ASP A 331 14.25 -22.49 -6.43
N ASP A 332 13.78 -21.74 -7.42
CA ASP A 332 13.90 -22.05 -8.84
C ASP A 332 14.61 -20.95 -9.64
N ALA A 333 15.02 -19.84 -9.00
CA ALA A 333 15.57 -18.68 -9.69
C ALA A 333 16.53 -17.86 -8.83
N LEU A 334 17.57 -17.33 -9.48
CA LEU A 334 18.53 -16.39 -8.91
C LEU A 334 18.52 -15.10 -9.72
N LEU A 335 18.40 -13.97 -9.05
CA LEU A 335 18.61 -12.64 -9.61
C LEU A 335 19.88 -12.03 -9.03
N VAL A 336 20.74 -11.54 -9.92
CA VAL A 336 21.85 -10.67 -9.57
C VAL A 336 21.72 -9.38 -10.39
N VAL A 337 21.62 -8.24 -9.73
CA VAL A 337 21.44 -6.95 -10.41
C VAL A 337 22.14 -5.84 -9.62
N PRO A 338 22.77 -4.85 -10.28
CA PRO A 338 23.21 -3.64 -9.60
C PRO A 338 22.05 -2.89 -8.96
N MET A 339 22.26 -2.35 -7.76
CA MET A 339 21.27 -1.66 -6.94
C MET A 339 20.57 -0.53 -7.72
N ASP A 340 21.31 0.24 -8.50
CA ASP A 340 20.82 1.36 -9.32
C ASP A 340 20.03 0.91 -10.57
N LYS A 341 20.04 -0.39 -10.91
CA LYS A 341 19.32 -0.98 -12.05
C LYS A 341 18.12 -1.82 -11.66
N THR A 342 17.76 -1.87 -10.37
CA THR A 342 16.62 -2.66 -9.87
C THR A 342 15.29 -2.37 -10.56
N GLU A 343 15.03 -1.14 -11.03
CA GLU A 343 13.84 -0.82 -11.86
C GLU A 343 13.78 -1.62 -13.17
N LYS A 344 14.92 -2.04 -13.73
CA LYS A 344 14.98 -2.83 -14.97
C LYS A 344 14.49 -4.27 -14.78
N VAL A 345 14.31 -4.75 -13.55
CA VAL A 345 13.75 -6.08 -13.27
C VAL A 345 12.36 -6.23 -13.92
N LYS A 346 11.58 -5.16 -14.05
CA LYS A 346 10.31 -5.17 -14.78
C LYS A 346 10.46 -5.57 -16.26
N GLN A 347 11.55 -5.15 -16.91
CA GLN A 347 11.81 -5.49 -18.31
C GLN A 347 12.18 -6.97 -18.43
N MET A 348 12.99 -7.47 -17.49
CA MET A 348 13.33 -8.88 -17.41
C MET A 348 12.11 -9.75 -17.13
N PHE A 349 11.23 -9.35 -16.20
CA PHE A 349 9.96 -10.03 -15.92
C PHE A 349 9.12 -10.21 -17.19
N LYS A 350 8.93 -9.14 -17.98
CA LYS A 350 8.19 -9.20 -19.25
C LYS A 350 8.82 -10.16 -20.26
N LYS A 351 10.16 -10.23 -20.31
CA LYS A 351 10.85 -11.18 -21.19
C LYS A 351 10.62 -12.62 -20.75
N ILE A 352 10.74 -12.89 -19.45
CA ILE A 352 10.50 -14.22 -18.87
C ILE A 352 9.03 -14.64 -19.07
N GLU A 353 8.08 -13.71 -18.94
CA GLU A 353 6.66 -13.97 -19.18
C GLU A 353 6.40 -14.53 -20.60
N THR A 354 7.06 -13.98 -21.61
CA THR A 354 6.92 -14.43 -23.00
C THR A 354 7.67 -15.75 -23.27
N GLU A 355 8.89 -15.89 -22.76
CA GLU A 355 9.81 -16.98 -23.15
C GLU A 355 9.76 -18.19 -22.20
N LYS A 356 9.46 -17.96 -20.92
CA LYS A 356 9.61 -18.93 -19.82
C LYS A 356 8.56 -18.69 -18.72
N SER A 357 7.28 -18.60 -19.10
CA SER A 357 6.16 -18.20 -18.23
C SER A 357 6.14 -18.88 -16.85
N ARG A 358 6.51 -20.16 -16.75
CA ARG A 358 6.59 -20.90 -15.47
C ARG A 358 7.38 -20.21 -14.35
N TYR A 359 8.30 -19.30 -14.68
CA TYR A 359 9.10 -18.55 -13.69
C TYR A 359 8.48 -17.23 -13.23
N VAL A 360 7.33 -16.84 -13.80
CA VAL A 360 6.58 -15.63 -13.40
C VAL A 360 5.14 -15.92 -13.00
N GLU A 361 4.62 -17.09 -13.37
CA GLU A 361 3.33 -17.59 -12.93
C GLU A 361 3.28 -17.79 -11.42
#